data_AF-A0AAW1UAD9-F1
#
_entry.id   AF-A0AAW1UAD9-F1
#
_cell.length_a   1.000
_cell.length_b   1.000
_cell.length_c   1.000
_cell.angle_alpha   90.00
_cell.angle_beta   90.00
_cell.angle_gamma   90.00
#
_symmetry.space_group_name_H-M   'P 1'
#
loop_
_entity.id
_entity.type
_entity.pdbx_description
1 polymer ?
#
loop_
_entity_poly.entity_id
_entity_poly.type
_entity_poly.pdbx_seq_one_letter_code
_entity_poly.pdbx_strand_id
1 'polypeptide(L)'
;MRLKLISDLRKKGNYLNSRQVMKPVRKNYLDGDLLPCTSCLGFYTKSHLWRHRRKCSEKLKTQTPQRDAQNFMIGQMKVDEELRTTVFPRMRPDEVSLVAKTDQLICAFGAQYMKTHRETHFVNVVSRKMRELARLVMEIKKHYSNLTKIFQILRPEHFDKIVEATKNVAKYDSEKEKFISPTYVLNISTSLKQCCEISIYALKRKLVSDNVSSAELEADLKTLIELIDSLEIRNFQQSWK
;
A
#
# COMPACT_ATOMS: atom_id res chain seq x y z
N MET A 1 13.54 -38.75 -11.36
CA MET A 1 14.41 -37.80 -10.61
C MET A 1 14.81 -36.57 -11.44
N ARG A 2 15.38 -36.73 -12.65
CA ARG A 2 15.83 -35.63 -13.54
C ARG A 2 14.75 -34.59 -13.92
N LEU A 3 13.53 -35.04 -14.24
CA LEU A 3 12.43 -34.14 -14.63
C LEU A 3 11.94 -33.23 -13.48
N LYS A 4 11.96 -33.74 -12.24
CA LYS A 4 11.57 -32.96 -11.05
C LYS A 4 12.56 -31.82 -10.81
N LEU A 5 13.86 -32.12 -10.87
CA LEU A 5 14.92 -31.13 -10.73
C LEU A 5 14.82 -30.02 -11.80
N ILE A 6 14.60 -30.39 -13.07
CA ILE A 6 14.41 -29.40 -14.16
C ILE A 6 13.19 -28.51 -13.88
N SER A 7 12.07 -29.09 -13.42
CA SER A 7 10.88 -28.33 -13.05
C SER A 7 11.17 -27.32 -11.92
N ASP A 8 11.89 -27.74 -10.90
CA ASP A 8 12.15 -26.89 -9.73
C ASP A 8 13.15 -25.77 -10.05
N LEU A 9 14.16 -26.05 -10.88
CA LEU A 9 15.05 -25.03 -11.44
C LEU A 9 14.28 -24.01 -12.30
N ARG A 10 13.34 -24.46 -13.14
CA ARG A 10 12.47 -23.56 -13.93
C ARG A 10 11.63 -22.65 -13.05
N LYS A 11 11.00 -23.17 -12.00
CA LYS A 11 10.22 -22.36 -11.05
C LYS A 11 11.10 -21.31 -10.36
N LYS A 12 12.28 -21.72 -9.87
CA LYS A 12 13.24 -20.82 -9.23
C LYS A 12 13.71 -19.73 -10.19
N GLY A 13 14.07 -20.07 -11.43
CA GLY A 13 14.45 -19.11 -12.46
C GLY A 13 13.32 -18.12 -12.78
N ASN A 14 12.09 -18.61 -12.94
CA ASN A 14 10.92 -17.74 -13.15
C ASN A 14 10.65 -16.82 -11.95
N TYR A 15 10.85 -17.29 -10.72
CA TYR A 15 10.74 -16.46 -9.52
C TYR A 15 11.78 -15.34 -9.49
N LEU A 16 13.05 -15.65 -9.79
CA LEU A 16 14.10 -14.63 -9.86
C LEU A 16 13.83 -13.61 -10.97
N ASN A 17 13.26 -14.04 -12.10
CA ASN A 17 12.89 -13.17 -13.22
C ASN A 17 11.51 -12.48 -13.08
N SER A 18 10.82 -12.66 -11.95
CA SER A 18 9.43 -12.22 -11.78
C SER A 18 9.22 -10.71 -11.85
N ARG A 19 10.28 -9.92 -11.62
CA ARG A 19 10.24 -8.46 -11.78
C ARG A 19 10.12 -8.02 -13.23
N GLN A 20 10.58 -8.84 -14.18
CA GLN A 20 10.46 -8.57 -15.61
C GLN A 20 9.23 -9.27 -16.18
N VAL A 21 9.11 -10.57 -15.92
CA VAL A 21 8.02 -11.40 -16.46
C VAL A 21 7.61 -12.46 -15.45
N MET A 22 6.36 -12.36 -14.98
CA MET A 22 5.75 -13.40 -14.16
C MET A 22 5.20 -14.52 -15.03
N LYS A 23 5.85 -15.69 -15.01
CA LYS A 23 5.42 -16.85 -15.81
C LYS A 23 4.66 -17.86 -14.95
N PRO A 24 3.37 -18.12 -15.21
CA PRO A 24 2.60 -19.11 -14.47
C PRO A 24 3.11 -20.52 -14.74
N VAL A 25 2.96 -21.43 -13.76
CA VAL A 25 3.31 -22.85 -13.93
C VAL A 25 2.42 -23.52 -14.99
N ARG A 26 1.19 -23.04 -15.16
CA ARG A 26 0.26 -23.49 -16.22
C ARG A 26 -0.05 -22.31 -17.14
N LYS A 27 0.19 -22.49 -18.45
CA LYS A 27 0.05 -21.42 -19.46
C LYS A 27 -1.37 -20.90 -19.65
N ASN A 28 -2.40 -21.67 -19.31
CA ASN A 28 -3.81 -21.31 -19.56
C ASN A 28 -4.37 -20.26 -18.57
N TYR A 29 -3.52 -19.61 -17.77
CA TYR A 29 -3.94 -18.71 -16.70
C TYR A 29 -3.15 -17.40 -16.73
N LEU A 30 -3.09 -16.76 -17.90
CA LEU A 30 -2.39 -15.49 -18.08
C LEU A 30 -3.20 -14.31 -17.51
N ASP A 31 -4.53 -14.41 -17.43
CA ASP A 31 -5.43 -13.31 -17.05
C ASP A 31 -5.76 -13.24 -15.55
N GLY A 32 -4.78 -13.39 -14.66
CA GLY A 32 -5.08 -13.27 -13.23
C GLY A 32 -3.89 -12.97 -12.34
N ASP A 33 -4.20 -12.43 -11.15
CA ASP A 33 -3.21 -12.12 -10.10
C ASP A 33 -2.40 -13.37 -9.73
N LEU A 34 -1.19 -13.44 -10.27
CA LEU A 34 -0.24 -14.52 -10.01
C LEU A 34 0.47 -14.28 -8.68
N LEU A 35 0.54 -15.33 -7.88
CA LEU A 35 1.24 -15.34 -6.60
C LEU A 35 2.20 -16.54 -6.54
N PRO A 36 3.41 -16.36 -6.00
CA PRO A 36 4.37 -17.45 -5.87
C PRO A 36 4.01 -18.34 -4.68
N CYS A 37 4.15 -19.66 -4.84
CA CYS A 37 4.15 -20.55 -3.69
C CYS A 37 5.44 -20.35 -2.89
N THR A 38 5.34 -20.06 -1.60
CA THR A 38 6.51 -19.79 -0.74
C THR A 38 7.44 -20.99 -0.56
N SER A 39 6.99 -22.20 -0.89
CA SER A 39 7.84 -23.40 -0.80
C SER A 39 8.46 -23.80 -2.14
N CYS A 40 7.66 -23.91 -3.21
CA CYS A 40 8.16 -24.39 -4.51
C CYS A 40 8.50 -23.28 -5.51
N LEU A 41 8.27 -22.01 -5.15
CA LEU A 41 8.53 -20.81 -5.96
C LEU A 41 7.77 -20.75 -7.31
N GLY A 42 6.87 -21.68 -7.58
CA GLY A 42 6.02 -21.64 -8.77
C GLY A 42 4.93 -20.57 -8.64
N PHE A 43 4.63 -19.87 -9.74
CA PHE A 43 3.51 -18.92 -9.81
C PHE A 43 2.19 -19.60 -10.15
N TYR A 44 1.17 -19.26 -9.39
CA TYR A 44 -0.20 -19.74 -9.54
C TYR A 44 -1.16 -18.55 -9.37
N THR A 45 -2.30 -18.57 -10.04
CA THR A 45 -3.39 -17.61 -9.77
C THR A 45 -3.83 -17.70 -8.30
N LYS A 46 -4.30 -16.59 -7.71
CA LYS A 46 -4.87 -16.54 -6.34
C LYS A 46 -5.83 -17.68 -6.01
N SER A 47 -6.72 -18.05 -6.94
CA SER A 47 -7.71 -19.13 -6.77
C SER A 47 -7.09 -20.53 -6.70
N HIS A 48 -6.09 -20.81 -7.53
CA HIS A 48 -5.41 -22.10 -7.58
C HIS A 48 -4.32 -22.28 -6.52
N LEU A 49 -3.73 -21.19 -6.01
CA LEU A 49 -2.63 -21.26 -5.06
C LEU A 49 -3.01 -22.03 -3.77
N TRP A 50 -4.21 -21.80 -3.24
CA TRP A 50 -4.71 -22.54 -2.08
C TRP A 50 -4.82 -24.05 -2.35
N ARG A 51 -5.35 -24.43 -3.52
CA ARG A 51 -5.48 -25.84 -3.93
C ARG A 51 -4.11 -26.48 -4.15
N HIS A 52 -3.17 -25.75 -4.75
CA HIS A 52 -1.79 -26.18 -4.92
C HIS A 52 -1.11 -26.44 -3.58
N ARG A 53 -1.26 -25.53 -2.61
CA ARG A 53 -0.60 -25.64 -1.29
C ARG A 53 -0.87 -26.98 -0.60
N ARG A 54 -2.09 -27.51 -0.72
CA ARG A 54 -2.49 -28.82 -0.16
C ARG A 54 -1.72 -30.02 -0.75
N LYS A 55 -1.25 -29.89 -2.00
CA LYS A 55 -0.53 -30.93 -2.76
C LYS A 55 0.96 -30.62 -2.94
N CYS A 56 1.43 -29.47 -2.47
CA CYS A 56 2.81 -29.06 -2.62
C CYS A 56 3.72 -30.01 -1.82
N SER A 57 4.75 -30.54 -2.49
CA SER A 57 5.69 -31.51 -1.92
C SER A 57 6.47 -30.94 -0.73
N GLU A 58 6.82 -29.65 -0.80
CA GLU A 58 7.51 -28.88 0.22
C GLU A 58 6.47 -28.26 1.18
N LYS A 59 5.96 -29.07 2.12
CA LYS A 59 4.84 -28.67 2.99
C LYS A 59 5.29 -27.68 4.08
N LEU A 60 4.73 -26.47 4.04
CA LEU A 60 4.65 -25.58 5.18
C LEU A 60 3.16 -25.47 5.54
N LYS A 61 2.78 -25.82 6.77
CA LYS A 61 1.40 -25.73 7.27
C LYS A 61 1.03 -24.25 7.44
N THR A 62 0.61 -23.60 6.35
CA THR A 62 0.09 -22.24 6.42
C THR A 62 -1.38 -22.22 6.03
N GLN A 63 -2.22 -21.62 6.88
CA GLN A 63 -3.66 -21.53 6.66
C GLN A 63 -4.02 -20.48 5.59
N THR A 64 -3.11 -19.57 5.25
CA THR A 64 -3.36 -18.39 4.40
C THR A 64 -2.36 -18.25 3.25
N PRO A 65 -2.33 -19.17 2.28
CA PRO A 65 -1.26 -19.23 1.28
C PRO A 65 -1.16 -18.00 0.38
N GLN A 66 -2.27 -17.33 0.07
CA GLN A 66 -2.25 -16.09 -0.73
C GLN A 66 -1.60 -14.92 0.02
N ARG A 67 -1.87 -14.81 1.33
CA ARG A 67 -1.30 -13.76 2.19
C ARG A 67 0.20 -13.95 2.35
N ASP A 68 0.62 -15.18 2.60
CA ASP A 68 2.03 -15.51 2.74
C ASP A 68 2.77 -15.28 1.43
N ALA A 69 2.15 -15.64 0.29
CA ALA A 69 2.72 -15.40 -1.02
C ALA A 69 2.89 -13.91 -1.34
N GLN A 70 1.89 -13.08 -1.05
CA GLN A 70 1.99 -11.63 -1.24
C GLN A 70 3.10 -11.03 -0.36
N ASN A 71 3.18 -11.45 0.92
CA ASN A 71 4.23 -10.99 1.83
C ASN A 71 5.62 -11.49 1.41
N PHE A 72 5.70 -12.68 0.83
CA PHE A 72 6.96 -13.24 0.31
C PHE A 72 7.49 -12.43 -0.87
N MET A 73 6.62 -11.95 -1.77
CA MET A 73 7.03 -11.12 -2.92
C MET A 73 7.69 -9.80 -2.52
N ILE A 74 7.28 -9.23 -1.39
CA ILE A 74 7.80 -7.97 -0.88
C ILE A 74 8.92 -8.15 0.16
N GLY A 75 9.32 -9.39 0.45
CA GLY A 75 10.27 -9.70 1.53
C GLY A 75 11.65 -9.05 1.37
N GLN A 76 12.04 -8.68 0.15
CA GLN A 76 13.30 -7.98 -0.14
C GLN A 76 13.21 -6.45 0.04
N MET A 77 12.03 -5.89 0.25
CA MET A 77 11.88 -4.45 0.45
C MET A 77 12.40 -4.05 1.81
N LYS A 78 13.16 -2.96 1.89
CA LYS A 78 13.58 -2.37 3.17
C LYS A 78 12.34 -1.74 3.84
N VAL A 79 11.79 -2.45 4.82
CA VAL A 79 10.61 -2.04 5.60
C VAL A 79 10.91 -2.37 7.06
N ASP A 80 10.31 -1.60 7.96
CA ASP A 80 10.35 -1.85 9.40
C ASP A 80 9.92 -3.30 9.74
N GLU A 81 10.71 -3.97 10.58
CA GLU A 81 10.54 -5.41 10.86
C GLU A 81 9.29 -5.68 11.71
N GLU A 82 8.91 -4.76 12.59
CA GLU A 82 7.69 -4.87 13.39
C GLU A 82 6.47 -4.81 12.47
N LEU A 83 6.47 -3.88 11.51
CA LEU A 83 5.40 -3.77 10.51
C LEU A 83 5.27 -5.05 9.67
N ARG A 84 6.41 -5.60 9.25
CA ARG A 84 6.49 -6.83 8.43
C ARG A 84 5.95 -8.05 9.17
N THR A 85 6.24 -8.16 10.47
CA THR A 85 5.89 -9.35 11.27
C THR A 85 4.52 -9.27 11.91
N THR A 86 4.02 -8.06 12.22
CA THR A 86 2.76 -7.89 12.97
C THR A 86 1.58 -7.42 12.11
N VAL A 87 1.79 -6.44 11.22
CA VAL A 87 0.72 -5.78 10.44
C VAL A 87 0.50 -6.49 9.11
N PHE A 88 1.56 -6.75 8.34
CA PHE A 88 1.44 -7.34 7.00
C PHE A 88 0.77 -8.73 6.98
N PRO A 89 0.99 -9.59 7.99
CA PRO A 89 0.29 -10.87 8.09
C PRO A 89 -1.18 -10.71 8.52
N ARG A 90 -1.69 -9.53 8.86
CA ARG A 90 -3.13 -9.33 9.12
C ARG A 90 -3.87 -8.71 7.95
N MET A 91 -3.14 -8.12 7.01
CA MET A 91 -3.70 -7.53 5.80
C MET A 91 -4.29 -8.57 4.84
N ARG A 92 -5.38 -8.21 4.17
CA ARG A 92 -5.99 -9.03 3.11
C ARG A 92 -5.04 -9.12 1.91
N PRO A 93 -4.95 -10.25 1.19
CA PRO A 93 -4.10 -10.40 0.01
C PRO A 93 -4.72 -9.78 -1.25
N ASP A 94 -5.09 -8.50 -1.18
CA ASP A 94 -5.66 -7.72 -2.28
C ASP A 94 -4.65 -6.69 -2.83
N GLU A 95 -5.02 -6.03 -3.93
CA GLU A 95 -4.18 -5.01 -4.55
C GLU A 95 -3.95 -3.81 -3.61
N VAL A 96 -4.97 -3.41 -2.84
CA VAL A 96 -4.87 -2.32 -1.85
C VAL A 96 -3.74 -2.59 -0.86
N SER A 97 -3.68 -3.80 -0.33
CA SER A 97 -2.61 -4.20 0.57
C SER A 97 -1.25 -4.33 -0.11
N LEU A 98 -1.20 -4.68 -1.41
CA LEU A 98 0.06 -4.67 -2.15
C LEU A 98 0.59 -3.23 -2.32
N VAL A 99 -0.27 -2.28 -2.69
CA VAL A 99 0.08 -0.85 -2.80
C VAL A 99 0.54 -0.33 -1.44
N ALA A 100 -0.22 -0.59 -0.36
CA ALA A 100 0.12 -0.17 0.99
C ALA A 100 1.49 -0.67 1.46
N LYS A 101 1.86 -1.92 1.12
CA LYS A 101 3.11 -2.55 1.54
C LYS A 101 4.31 -2.17 0.67
N THR A 102 4.09 -1.66 -0.55
CA THR A 102 5.14 -1.32 -1.52
C THR A 102 5.40 0.17 -1.64
N ASP A 103 4.58 1.00 -1.01
CA ASP A 103 4.81 2.44 -0.89
C ASP A 103 5.66 2.74 0.35
N GLN A 104 6.80 3.41 0.15
CA GLN A 104 7.76 3.67 1.22
C GLN A 104 7.22 4.63 2.27
N LEU A 105 6.48 5.66 1.87
CA LEU A 105 5.94 6.64 2.82
C LEU A 105 4.73 6.07 3.57
N ILE A 106 3.89 5.25 2.93
CA ILE A 106 2.81 4.52 3.64
C ILE A 106 3.41 3.54 4.67
N CYS A 107 4.50 2.85 4.33
CA CYS A 107 5.20 1.99 5.28
C CYS A 107 5.84 2.78 6.44
N ALA A 108 6.47 3.92 6.14
CA ALA A 108 7.02 4.81 7.17
C ALA A 108 5.93 5.34 8.11
N PHE A 109 4.78 5.73 7.55
CA PHE A 109 3.58 6.09 8.30
C PHE A 109 3.13 4.98 9.25
N GLY A 110 3.01 3.75 8.75
CA GLY A 110 2.60 2.60 9.56
C GLY A 110 3.59 2.31 10.70
N ALA A 111 4.88 2.36 10.42
CA ALA A 111 5.94 2.14 11.40
C ALA A 111 5.96 3.24 12.48
N GLN A 112 5.77 4.51 12.10
CA GLN A 112 5.69 5.61 13.05
C GLN A 112 4.44 5.50 13.93
N TYR A 113 3.30 5.14 13.36
CA TYR A 113 2.06 4.95 14.11
C TYR A 113 2.17 3.86 15.18
N MET A 114 2.82 2.72 14.84
CA MET A 114 3.12 1.63 15.78
C MET A 114 4.05 2.06 16.92
N LYS A 115 5.04 2.91 16.63
CA LYS A 115 5.96 3.41 17.67
C LYS A 115 5.24 4.28 18.70
N THR A 116 4.25 5.05 18.26
CA THR A 116 3.41 5.89 19.12
C THR A 116 2.37 5.06 19.89
N HIS A 117 1.80 4.01 19.27
CA HIS A 117 0.73 3.19 19.85
C HIS A 117 1.15 1.72 19.89
N ARG A 118 1.70 1.27 21.02
CA ARG A 118 2.37 -0.04 21.15
C ARG A 118 1.40 -1.18 21.44
N GLU A 119 0.13 -0.90 21.70
CA GLU A 119 -0.84 -1.90 22.09
C GLU A 119 -1.28 -2.76 20.90
N THR A 120 -1.46 -4.05 21.14
CA THR A 120 -1.69 -5.07 20.10
C THR A 120 -2.98 -4.87 19.28
N HIS A 121 -3.95 -4.13 19.83
CA HIS A 121 -5.20 -3.81 19.14
C HIS A 121 -5.02 -2.73 18.06
N PHE A 122 -3.99 -1.87 18.16
CA PHE A 122 -3.68 -0.86 17.16
C PHE A 122 -3.14 -1.44 15.86
N VAL A 123 -2.64 -2.67 15.84
CA VAL A 123 -2.21 -3.36 14.61
C VAL A 123 -3.32 -3.36 13.54
N ASN A 124 -4.57 -3.54 13.96
CA ASN A 124 -5.72 -3.51 13.04
C ASN A 124 -6.02 -2.07 12.56
N VAL A 125 -5.81 -1.08 13.43
CA VAL A 125 -5.97 0.35 13.10
C VAL A 125 -4.91 0.79 12.11
N VAL A 126 -3.65 0.38 12.30
CA VAL A 126 -2.52 0.64 11.38
C VAL A 126 -2.83 0.02 10.02
N SER A 127 -3.24 -1.26 10.01
CA SER A 127 -3.66 -1.94 8.79
C SER A 127 -4.78 -1.19 8.04
N ARG A 128 -5.79 -0.69 8.76
CA ARG A 128 -6.87 0.11 8.19
C ARG A 128 -6.32 1.41 7.58
N LYS A 129 -5.58 2.21 8.35
CA LYS A 129 -5.06 3.52 7.91
C LYS A 129 -4.11 3.40 6.71
N MET A 130 -3.19 2.44 6.73
CA MET A 130 -2.32 2.15 5.58
C MET A 130 -3.13 1.80 4.32
N ARG A 131 -4.21 1.01 4.46
CA ARG A 131 -5.08 0.67 3.34
C ARG A 131 -5.95 1.84 2.89
N GLU A 132 -6.35 2.75 3.78
CA GLU A 132 -7.06 3.98 3.44
C GLU A 132 -6.20 4.89 2.55
N LEU A 133 -4.93 5.08 2.91
CA LEU A 133 -3.92 5.78 2.09
C LEU A 133 -3.74 5.10 0.72
N ALA A 134 -3.59 3.77 0.70
CA ALA A 134 -3.40 3.03 -0.54
C ALA A 134 -4.62 3.14 -1.48
N ARG A 135 -5.85 3.17 -0.95
CA ARG A 135 -7.05 3.41 -1.77
C ARG A 135 -7.03 4.77 -2.46
N LEU A 136 -6.61 5.81 -1.74
CA LEU A 136 -6.49 7.15 -2.32
C LEU A 136 -5.47 7.16 -3.47
N VAL A 137 -4.29 6.56 -3.24
CA VAL A 137 -3.24 6.43 -4.28
C VAL A 137 -3.77 5.69 -5.50
N MET A 138 -4.47 4.56 -5.29
CA MET A 138 -5.07 3.79 -6.38
C MET A 138 -6.11 4.60 -7.15
N GLU A 139 -6.94 5.39 -6.47
CA GLU A 139 -7.96 6.22 -7.12
C GLU A 139 -7.32 7.32 -7.97
N ILE A 140 -6.35 8.06 -7.42
CA ILE A 140 -5.62 9.11 -8.16
C ILE A 140 -4.92 8.50 -9.39
N LYS A 141 -4.29 7.33 -9.24
CA LYS A 141 -3.59 6.65 -10.32
C LYS A 141 -4.49 6.30 -11.51
N LYS A 142 -5.80 6.06 -11.29
CA LYS A 142 -6.74 5.78 -12.39
C LYS A 142 -6.86 6.96 -13.36
N HIS A 143 -6.80 8.18 -12.85
CA HIS A 143 -6.92 9.42 -13.62
C HIS A 143 -5.55 9.99 -14.01
N TYR A 144 -4.51 9.73 -13.21
CA TYR A 144 -3.17 10.29 -13.36
C TYR A 144 -2.13 9.18 -13.25
N SER A 145 -1.81 8.53 -14.37
CA SER A 145 -0.95 7.34 -14.40
C SER A 145 0.50 7.58 -13.94
N ASN A 146 0.97 8.83 -13.99
CA ASN A 146 2.27 9.25 -13.49
C ASN A 146 2.35 9.33 -11.96
N LEU A 147 1.21 9.47 -11.27
CA LEU A 147 1.13 9.59 -9.81
C LEU A 147 0.92 8.21 -9.18
N THR A 148 2.03 7.51 -8.90
CA THR A 148 1.98 6.10 -8.46
C THR A 148 2.34 5.90 -6.99
N LYS A 149 2.96 6.91 -6.36
CA LYS A 149 3.38 6.89 -4.96
C LYS A 149 2.78 8.07 -4.21
N ILE A 150 2.46 7.87 -2.94
CA ILE A 150 1.86 8.93 -2.12
C ILE A 150 2.77 10.17 -2.03
N PHE A 151 4.10 10.01 -1.97
CA PHE A 151 5.02 11.14 -1.90
C PHE A 151 4.97 12.06 -3.13
N GLN A 152 4.63 11.51 -4.30
CA GLN A 152 4.42 12.30 -5.54
C GLN A 152 3.11 13.07 -5.50
N ILE A 153 2.10 12.51 -4.82
CA ILE A 153 0.77 13.09 -4.67
C ILE A 153 0.77 14.27 -3.69
N LEU A 154 1.62 14.24 -2.66
CA LEU A 154 1.68 15.27 -1.61
C LEU A 154 2.31 16.58 -2.12
N ARG A 155 1.63 17.28 -3.02
CA ARG A 155 1.96 18.62 -3.51
C ARG A 155 0.72 19.52 -3.50
N PRO A 156 0.85 20.83 -3.22
CA PRO A 156 -0.27 21.77 -3.28
C PRO A 156 -0.98 21.78 -4.63
N GLU A 157 -0.23 21.67 -5.74
CA GLU A 157 -0.77 21.60 -7.11
C GLU A 157 -1.67 20.38 -7.36
N HIS A 158 -1.63 19.38 -6.50
CA HIS A 158 -2.42 18.15 -6.61
C HIS A 158 -3.57 18.12 -5.61
N PHE A 159 -3.78 19.20 -4.85
CA PHE A 159 -4.78 19.27 -3.81
C PHE A 159 -6.20 19.00 -4.33
N ASP A 160 -6.60 19.62 -5.43
CA ASP A 160 -7.92 19.39 -6.02
C ASP A 160 -8.11 17.92 -6.45
N LYS A 161 -7.04 17.29 -6.95
CA LYS A 161 -7.03 15.86 -7.32
C LYS A 161 -7.19 14.97 -6.08
N ILE A 162 -6.58 15.35 -4.96
CA ILE A 162 -6.73 14.65 -3.67
C ILE A 162 -8.17 14.77 -3.18
N VAL A 163 -8.78 15.96 -3.27
CA VAL A 163 -10.17 16.20 -2.86
C VAL A 163 -11.14 15.37 -3.71
N GLU A 164 -11.00 15.42 -5.03
CA GLU A 164 -11.83 14.65 -5.96
C GLU A 164 -11.71 13.14 -5.72
N ALA A 165 -10.47 12.61 -5.64
CA ALA A 165 -10.25 11.20 -5.35
C ALA A 165 -10.80 10.80 -3.97
N THR A 166 -10.70 11.67 -2.97
CA THR A 166 -11.28 11.43 -1.65
C THR A 166 -12.80 11.32 -1.71
N LYS A 167 -13.47 12.21 -2.47
CA LYS A 167 -14.92 12.14 -2.71
C LYS A 167 -15.32 10.83 -3.39
N ASN A 168 -14.56 10.40 -4.40
CA ASN A 168 -14.82 9.15 -5.13
C ASN A 168 -14.67 7.93 -4.21
N VAL A 169 -13.59 7.85 -3.42
CA VAL A 169 -13.39 6.73 -2.48
C VAL A 169 -14.43 6.73 -1.36
N ALA A 170 -14.81 7.91 -0.86
CA ALA A 170 -15.85 8.06 0.16
C ALA A 170 -17.28 7.87 -0.38
N LYS A 171 -17.42 7.72 -1.71
CA LYS A 171 -18.69 7.64 -2.44
C LYS A 171 -19.61 8.81 -2.10
N TYR A 172 -19.16 10.02 -2.42
CA TYR A 172 -19.96 11.23 -2.30
C TYR A 172 -21.15 11.21 -3.27
N ASP A 173 -22.34 11.52 -2.75
CA ASP A 173 -23.58 11.71 -3.50
C ASP A 173 -23.76 13.22 -3.73
N SER A 174 -23.68 13.65 -4.99
CA SER A 174 -23.82 15.07 -5.37
C SER A 174 -25.25 15.60 -5.26
N GLU A 175 -26.27 14.73 -5.33
CA GLU A 175 -27.67 15.15 -5.22
C GLU A 175 -28.06 15.39 -3.76
N LYS A 176 -27.53 14.56 -2.85
CA LYS A 176 -27.83 14.63 -1.41
C LYS A 176 -26.78 15.36 -0.60
N GLU A 177 -25.69 15.80 -1.25
CA GLU A 177 -24.49 16.39 -0.66
C GLU A 177 -23.91 15.56 0.51
N LYS A 178 -24.01 14.23 0.43
CA LYS A 178 -23.69 13.31 1.54
C LYS A 178 -22.64 12.27 1.16
N PHE A 179 -21.79 11.95 2.13
CA PHE A 179 -20.82 10.87 2.01
C PHE A 179 -21.40 9.57 2.55
N ILE A 180 -21.24 8.46 1.81
CA ILE A 180 -21.54 7.13 2.34
C ILE A 180 -20.49 6.73 3.39
N SER A 181 -19.23 7.13 3.21
CA SER A 181 -18.13 6.84 4.13
C SER A 181 -17.47 8.11 4.67
N PRO A 182 -18.16 8.90 5.49
CA PRO A 182 -17.64 10.17 5.99
C PRO A 182 -16.46 10.00 6.94
N THR A 183 -16.43 8.90 7.71
CA THR A 183 -15.29 8.56 8.57
C THR A 183 -14.00 8.39 7.75
N TYR A 184 -14.09 7.96 6.49
CA TYR A 184 -12.93 7.88 5.61
C TYR A 184 -12.34 9.28 5.34
N VAL A 185 -13.20 10.27 5.07
CA VAL A 185 -12.79 11.66 4.80
C VAL A 185 -12.05 12.26 6.00
N LEU A 186 -12.58 12.07 7.21
CA LEU A 186 -11.94 12.53 8.45
C LEU A 186 -10.62 11.82 8.73
N ASN A 187 -10.56 10.51 8.51
CA ASN A 187 -9.35 9.73 8.76
C ASN A 187 -8.25 10.06 7.75
N ILE A 188 -8.59 10.23 6.47
CA ILE A 188 -7.61 10.39 5.40
C ILE A 188 -6.92 11.75 5.49
N SER A 189 -7.63 12.82 5.84
CA SER A 189 -7.03 14.15 6.02
C SER A 189 -5.95 14.13 7.10
N THR A 190 -6.26 13.55 8.26
CA THR A 190 -5.31 13.36 9.36
C THR A 190 -4.11 12.51 8.92
N SER A 191 -4.35 11.42 8.21
CA SER A 191 -3.28 10.54 7.73
C SER A 191 -2.39 11.19 6.65
N LEU A 192 -2.94 12.05 5.80
CA LEU A 192 -2.17 12.82 4.81
C LEU A 192 -1.26 13.85 5.50
N LYS A 193 -1.79 14.59 6.49
CA LYS A 193 -0.98 15.51 7.30
C LYS A 193 0.21 14.81 7.96
N GLN A 194 -0.04 13.67 8.59
CA GLN A 194 1.02 12.84 9.18
C GLN A 194 2.04 12.37 8.13
N CYS A 195 1.63 12.04 6.91
CA CYS A 195 2.57 11.70 5.84
C CYS A 195 3.43 12.91 5.42
N CYS A 196 2.86 14.12 5.38
CA CYS A 196 3.62 15.35 5.14
C CYS A 196 4.64 15.59 6.26
N GLU A 197 4.25 15.47 7.53
CA GLU A 197 5.15 15.63 8.68
C GLU A 197 6.31 14.64 8.65
N ILE A 198 6.04 13.36 8.37
CA ILE A 198 7.07 12.32 8.22
C ILE A 198 8.04 12.68 7.10
N SER A 199 7.52 13.21 5.98
CA SER A 199 8.34 13.63 4.85
C SER A 199 9.22 14.82 5.19
N ILE A 200 8.67 15.85 5.85
CA ILE A 200 9.42 17.01 6.34
C ILE A 200 10.52 16.58 7.31
N TYR A 201 10.20 15.68 8.24
CA TYR A 201 11.18 15.15 9.18
C TYR A 201 12.32 14.40 8.47
N ALA A 202 12.00 13.59 7.46
CA ALA A 202 12.99 12.88 6.66
C ALA A 202 13.89 13.85 5.87
N LEU A 203 13.35 14.94 5.32
CA LEU A 203 14.10 15.98 4.63
C LEU A 203 15.08 16.69 5.58
N LYS A 204 14.62 17.08 6.78
CA LYS A 204 15.43 17.78 7.79
C LYS A 204 16.61 16.97 8.33
N ARG A 205 16.51 15.64 8.36
CA ARG A 205 17.60 14.76 8.82
C ARG A 205 18.72 14.57 7.79
N LYS A 206 18.74 15.33 6.69
CA LYS A 206 19.77 15.27 5.62
C LYS A 206 20.02 13.85 5.07
N LEU A 207 18.95 13.05 4.93
CA LEU A 207 19.00 11.81 4.13
C LEU A 207 18.90 12.09 2.61
N VAL A 208 18.77 13.37 2.23
CA VAL A 208 18.79 13.87 0.86
C VAL A 208 19.84 14.99 0.82
N SER A 209 20.82 14.88 -0.08
CA SER A 209 21.93 15.82 -0.27
C SER A 209 21.46 17.22 -0.69
N ASP A 210 22.29 18.23 -0.41
CA ASP A 210 22.04 19.69 -0.44
C ASP A 210 21.35 20.28 -1.71
N ASN A 211 20.84 21.52 -1.51
CA ASN A 211 20.42 22.58 -2.44
C ASN A 211 18.91 22.74 -2.70
N VAL A 212 18.41 23.95 -2.38
CA VAL A 212 17.19 24.69 -2.80
C VAL A 212 15.88 23.90 -2.96
N SER A 213 15.88 22.81 -3.73
CA SER A 213 14.76 21.89 -3.93
C SER A 213 14.23 21.27 -2.64
N SER A 214 15.09 20.99 -1.64
CA SER A 214 14.60 20.45 -0.35
C SER A 214 13.78 21.47 0.45
N ALA A 215 14.12 22.77 0.35
CA ALA A 215 13.39 23.83 1.01
C ALA A 215 12.05 24.13 0.32
N GLU A 216 12.03 24.13 -1.02
CA GLU A 216 10.80 24.22 -1.82
C GLU A 216 9.86 23.04 -1.51
N LEU A 217 10.39 21.81 -1.47
CA LEU A 217 9.62 20.63 -1.09
C LEU A 217 9.08 20.71 0.34
N GLU A 218 9.86 21.22 1.29
CA GLU A 218 9.37 21.44 2.65
C GLU A 218 8.25 22.49 2.68
N ALA A 219 8.39 23.59 1.92
CA ALA A 219 7.37 24.62 1.81
C ALA A 219 6.09 24.06 1.21
N ASP A 220 6.18 23.31 0.11
CA ASP A 220 5.04 22.64 -0.53
C ASP A 220 4.28 21.72 0.43
N LEU A 221 5.02 20.91 1.20
CA LEU A 221 4.42 20.01 2.17
C LEU A 221 3.70 20.77 3.30
N LYS A 222 4.24 21.90 3.75
CA LYS A 222 3.59 22.77 4.75
C LYS A 222 2.35 23.45 4.18
N THR A 223 2.45 24.03 2.99
CA THR A 223 1.30 24.63 2.30
C THR A 223 0.18 23.60 2.10
N LEU A 224 0.52 22.35 1.76
CA LEU A 224 -0.47 21.29 1.65
C LEU A 224 -1.15 20.97 3.00
N ILE A 225 -0.41 20.96 4.12
CA ILE A 225 -0.99 20.80 5.46
C ILE A 225 -1.99 21.93 5.74
N GLU A 226 -1.62 23.18 5.47
CA GLU A 226 -2.50 24.34 5.66
C GLU A 226 -3.76 24.27 4.78
N LEU A 227 -3.63 23.82 3.53
CA LEU A 227 -4.77 23.59 2.65
C LEU A 227 -5.71 22.51 3.22
N ILE A 228 -5.18 21.40 3.74
CA ILE A 228 -5.97 20.35 4.38
C ILE A 228 -6.67 20.90 5.63
N ASP A 229 -5.98 21.66 6.48
CA ASP A 229 -6.57 22.28 7.67
C ASP A 229 -7.66 23.28 7.31
N SER A 230 -7.48 24.07 6.24
CA SER A 230 -8.50 24.99 5.76
C SER A 230 -9.77 24.27 5.27
N LEU A 231 -9.64 23.05 4.76
CA LEU A 231 -10.78 22.21 4.40
C LEU A 231 -11.40 21.55 5.64
N GLU A 232 -10.60 21.11 6.61
CA GLU A 232 -11.15 20.62 7.88
C GLU A 232 -11.95 21.71 8.57
N ILE A 233 -11.46 22.95 8.64
CA ILE A 233 -12.17 24.09 9.22
C ILE A 233 -13.44 24.41 8.43
N ARG A 234 -13.36 24.49 7.09
CA ARG A 234 -14.55 24.68 6.24
C ARG A 234 -15.56 23.56 6.41
N ASN A 235 -15.13 22.30 6.47
CA ASN A 235 -15.99 21.14 6.69
C ASN A 235 -16.49 21.01 8.14
N PHE A 236 -15.79 21.59 9.13
CA PHE A 236 -16.28 21.73 10.52
C PHE A 236 -17.32 22.86 10.65
N GLN A 237 -17.26 23.89 9.78
CA GLN A 237 -18.32 24.89 9.66
C GLN A 237 -19.49 24.42 8.76
N GLN A 238 -19.22 23.49 7.85
CA GLN A 238 -20.17 22.82 6.96
C GLN A 238 -20.52 21.41 7.44
N SER A 239 -20.34 21.19 8.75
CA SER A 239 -20.60 19.94 9.44
C SER A 239 -22.10 19.65 9.39
N TRP A 240 -22.50 18.86 8.39
CA TRP A 240 -23.67 17.98 8.44
C TRP A 240 -25.04 18.64 8.67
N LYS A 241 -25.60 19.21 7.60
CA LYS A 241 -27.05 19.09 7.38
C LYS A 241 -27.31 17.90 6.43
#